data_AF-A0AAP5Z1N8-F1
#
_entry.id   AF-A0AAP5Z1N8-F1
#
_cell.length_a   1.000
_cell.length_b   1.000
_cell.length_c   1.000
_cell.angle_alpha   90.00
_cell.angle_beta   90.00
_cell.angle_gamma   90.00
#
_symmetry.space_group_name_H-M   'P 1'
#
loop_
_entity.id
_entity.type
_entity.pdbx_description
1 polymer ?
#
loop_
_entity_poly.entity_id
_entity_poly.type
_entity_poly.pdbx_seq_one_letter_code
_entity_poly.pdbx_strand_id
1 'polypeptide(L)'
;IGIGIAQGLAFGAELPMIGVSTLAAMAQASYRLHGATDVAVAIDARMSEVYWARYSRQENGEWMGVDEECVIPPARLAEEAQADSKTWTTAGTGWSAYQEELAGLPFNTADSEVLYPDSQDIVILAKQELEKGNTVPVEESSPVYLRDNVTWKKLPGRE
;
A
#
# COMPACT_ATOMS: atom_id res chain seq x y z
N ILE A 1 7.69 -9.58 11.32
CA ILE A 1 6.98 -10.75 11.89
C ILE A 1 6.35 -11.59 10.78
N GLY A 2 5.38 -11.04 10.02
CA GLY A 2 4.67 -11.79 8.96
C GLY A 2 5.59 -12.50 7.97
N ILE A 3 6.58 -11.80 7.41
CA ILE A 3 7.52 -12.42 6.45
C ILE A 3 8.32 -13.58 7.07
N GLY A 4 8.82 -13.45 8.30
CA GLY A 4 9.61 -14.52 8.92
C GLY A 4 8.81 -15.80 9.17
N ILE A 5 7.52 -15.67 9.51
CA ILE A 5 6.62 -16.82 9.62
C ILE A 5 6.37 -17.43 8.24
N ALA A 6 6.06 -16.59 7.24
CA ALA A 6 5.82 -17.05 5.88
C ALA A 6 7.04 -17.77 5.28
N GLN A 7 8.25 -17.24 5.49
CA GLN A 7 9.49 -17.87 5.07
C GLN A 7 9.72 -19.23 5.73
N GLY A 8 9.49 -19.35 7.05
CA GLY A 8 9.63 -20.62 7.76
C GLY A 8 8.67 -21.70 7.23
N LEU A 9 7.41 -21.32 6.97
CA LEU A 9 6.40 -22.21 6.38
C LEU A 9 6.77 -22.60 4.94
N ALA A 10 7.13 -21.63 4.11
CA ALA A 10 7.45 -21.85 2.70
C ALA A 10 8.70 -22.72 2.54
N PHE A 11 9.74 -22.46 3.33
CA PHE A 11 10.97 -23.24 3.32
C PHE A 11 10.73 -24.71 3.69
N GLY A 12 9.96 -24.97 4.76
CA GLY A 12 9.69 -26.34 5.22
C GLY A 12 8.77 -27.15 4.29
N ALA A 13 8.02 -26.48 3.41
CA ALA A 13 7.09 -27.09 2.48
C ALA A 13 7.53 -27.01 1.01
N GLU A 14 8.74 -26.51 0.74
CA GLU A 14 9.27 -26.29 -0.63
C GLU A 14 8.32 -25.46 -1.51
N LEU A 15 7.69 -24.44 -0.92
CA LEU A 15 6.74 -23.55 -1.61
C LEU A 15 7.41 -22.25 -2.07
N PRO A 16 7.03 -21.72 -3.25
CA PRO A 16 7.42 -20.37 -3.64
C PRO A 16 6.66 -19.32 -2.83
N MET A 17 7.17 -18.09 -2.83
CA MET A 17 6.56 -16.95 -2.12
C MET A 17 6.09 -15.86 -3.08
N ILE A 18 5.05 -15.14 -2.67
CA ILE A 18 4.52 -13.97 -3.38
C ILE A 18 4.41 -12.83 -2.38
N GLY A 19 5.08 -11.73 -2.67
CA GLY A 19 4.94 -10.47 -1.93
C GLY A 19 3.72 -9.72 -2.45
N VAL A 20 2.88 -9.23 -1.53
CA VAL A 20 1.72 -8.40 -1.89
C VAL A 20 1.77 -7.12 -1.08
N SER A 21 1.62 -5.98 -1.78
CA SER A 21 1.53 -4.67 -1.15
C SER A 21 0.29 -4.59 -0.25
N THR A 22 0.48 -4.07 0.96
CA THR A 22 -0.64 -3.79 1.88
C THR A 22 -1.53 -2.67 1.36
N LEU A 23 -0.98 -1.73 0.59
CA LEU A 23 -1.73 -0.65 -0.04
C LEU A 23 -2.63 -1.23 -1.15
N ALA A 24 -2.07 -2.06 -2.04
CA ALA A 24 -2.85 -2.74 -3.07
C ALA A 24 -3.92 -3.68 -2.49
N ALA A 25 -3.61 -4.38 -1.38
CA ALA A 25 -4.56 -5.24 -0.69
C ALA A 25 -5.79 -4.45 -0.16
N MET A 26 -5.60 -3.22 0.32
CA MET A 26 -6.73 -2.37 0.71
C MET A 26 -7.51 -1.83 -0.48
N ALA A 27 -6.85 -1.53 -1.61
CA ALA A 27 -7.58 -1.22 -2.84
C ALA A 27 -8.48 -2.38 -3.28
N GLN A 28 -7.96 -3.60 -3.22
CA GLN A 28 -8.74 -4.81 -3.47
C GLN A 28 -9.91 -5.00 -2.49
N ALA A 29 -9.70 -4.71 -1.20
CA ALA A 29 -10.77 -4.73 -0.20
C ALA A 29 -11.89 -3.72 -0.51
N SER A 30 -11.53 -2.49 -0.90
CA SER A 30 -12.51 -1.46 -1.30
C SER A 30 -13.32 -1.89 -2.53
N TYR A 31 -12.70 -2.57 -3.50
CA TYR A 31 -13.42 -3.15 -4.63
C TYR A 31 -14.37 -4.27 -4.20
N ARG A 32 -13.91 -5.21 -3.35
CA ARG A 32 -14.74 -6.32 -2.86
C ARG A 32 -16.00 -5.82 -2.14
N LEU A 33 -15.87 -4.79 -1.32
CA LEU A 33 -16.97 -4.28 -0.48
C LEU A 33 -17.89 -3.30 -1.22
N HIS A 34 -17.32 -2.45 -2.07
CA HIS A 34 -18.05 -1.30 -2.64
C HIS A 34 -18.01 -1.22 -4.17
N GLY A 35 -17.32 -2.15 -4.84
CA GLY A 35 -17.11 -2.10 -6.28
C GLY A 35 -16.21 -0.95 -6.74
N ALA A 36 -15.46 -0.31 -5.83
CA ALA A 36 -14.60 0.83 -6.12
C ALA A 36 -13.47 0.46 -7.09
N THR A 37 -13.33 1.19 -8.19
CA THR A 37 -12.30 0.97 -9.22
C THR A 37 -11.17 1.98 -9.18
N ASP A 38 -11.35 3.12 -8.52
CA ASP A 38 -10.31 4.12 -8.29
C ASP A 38 -10.19 4.31 -6.78
N VAL A 39 -9.05 3.92 -6.21
CA VAL A 39 -8.84 3.89 -4.75
C VAL A 39 -7.57 4.64 -4.38
N ALA A 40 -7.71 5.58 -3.45
CA ALA A 40 -6.60 6.31 -2.85
C ALA A 40 -6.34 5.76 -1.44
N VAL A 41 -5.16 5.16 -1.25
CA VAL A 41 -4.82 4.42 -0.04
C VAL A 41 -3.77 5.19 0.75
N ALA A 42 -4.07 5.43 2.04
CA ALA A 42 -3.17 6.11 2.96
C ALA A 42 -3.09 5.32 4.28
N ILE A 43 -1.90 4.91 4.71
CA ILE A 43 -1.65 4.31 6.04
C ILE A 43 -0.85 5.30 6.87
N ASP A 44 -1.24 5.54 8.13
CA ASP A 44 -0.41 6.28 9.08
C ASP A 44 0.96 5.58 9.27
N ALA A 45 2.02 6.17 8.71
CA ALA A 45 3.37 5.64 8.77
C ALA A 45 4.12 6.07 10.04
N ARG A 46 3.43 6.76 10.97
CA ARG A 46 3.99 7.49 12.10
C ARG A 46 4.91 8.62 11.63
N MET A 47 5.45 9.37 12.60
CA MET A 47 6.38 10.48 12.34
C MET A 47 5.83 11.54 11.39
N SER A 48 4.52 11.80 11.46
CA SER A 48 3.81 12.78 10.63
C SER A 48 3.88 12.48 9.12
N GLU A 49 3.93 11.20 8.75
CA GLU A 49 3.95 10.73 7.36
C GLU A 49 2.89 9.66 7.13
N VAL A 50 2.53 9.47 5.86
CA VAL A 50 1.66 8.39 5.39
C VAL A 50 2.39 7.53 4.36
N TYR A 51 2.12 6.23 4.38
CA TYR A 51 2.34 5.40 3.19
C TYR A 51 1.20 5.66 2.23
N TRP A 52 1.52 6.03 0.99
CA TRP A 52 0.56 6.52 0.01
C TRP A 52 0.67 5.79 -1.31
N ALA A 53 -0.48 5.51 -1.92
CA ALA A 53 -0.59 5.20 -3.34
C ALA A 53 -2.04 5.38 -3.84
N ARG A 54 -2.19 5.65 -5.13
CA ARG A 54 -3.46 5.58 -5.83
C ARG A 54 -3.47 4.42 -6.81
N TYR A 55 -4.54 3.64 -6.84
CA TYR A 55 -4.71 2.52 -7.76
C TYR A 55 -5.98 2.65 -8.60
N SER A 56 -5.86 2.39 -9.89
CA SER A 56 -7.00 2.24 -10.81
C SER A 56 -7.09 0.80 -11.29
N ARG A 57 -8.24 0.18 -11.03
CA ARG A 57 -8.54 -1.19 -11.44
C ARG A 57 -8.75 -1.26 -12.95
N GLN A 58 -8.06 -2.18 -13.59
CA GLN A 58 -8.13 -2.45 -15.02
C GLN A 58 -9.24 -3.48 -15.33
N GLU A 59 -9.64 -3.59 -16.60
CA GLU A 59 -10.67 -4.52 -17.05
C GLU A 59 -10.31 -5.99 -16.78
N ASN A 60 -9.02 -6.33 -16.88
CA ASN A 60 -8.50 -7.69 -16.64
C ASN A 60 -8.48 -8.09 -15.16
N GLY A 61 -8.81 -7.18 -14.23
CA GLY A 61 -8.78 -7.47 -12.81
C GLY A 61 -7.59 -6.94 -12.04
N GLU A 62 -6.58 -6.42 -12.74
CA GLU A 62 -5.35 -5.96 -12.13
C GLU A 62 -5.46 -4.51 -11.63
N TRP A 63 -4.62 -4.17 -10.66
CA TRP A 63 -4.51 -2.81 -10.14
C TRP A 63 -3.32 -2.11 -10.77
N MET A 64 -3.57 -1.02 -11.48
CA MET A 64 -2.53 -0.14 -11.98
C MET A 64 -2.25 0.94 -10.94
N GLY A 65 -0.99 1.05 -10.50
CA GLY A 65 -0.54 2.18 -9.69
C GLY A 65 -0.58 3.47 -10.51
N VAL A 66 -1.43 4.40 -10.13
CA VAL A 66 -1.49 5.75 -10.71
C VAL A 66 -0.38 6.62 -10.13
N ASP A 67 -0.08 6.42 -8.85
CA ASP A 67 1.11 6.95 -8.20
C ASP A 67 2.00 5.77 -7.78
N GLU A 68 3.32 5.97 -7.78
CA GLU A 68 4.25 5.02 -7.15
C GLU A 68 4.04 5.01 -5.62
N GLU A 69 4.21 3.85 -4.99
CA GLU A 69 4.12 3.74 -3.54
C GLU A 69 5.23 4.57 -2.89
N CYS A 70 4.85 5.43 -1.95
CA CYS A 70 5.81 6.28 -1.24
C CYS A 70 5.47 6.44 0.24
N VAL A 71 6.43 6.97 1.00
CA VAL A 71 6.17 7.55 2.32
C VAL A 71 6.34 9.06 2.22
N ILE A 72 5.33 9.82 2.64
CA ILE A 72 5.30 11.26 2.42
C ILE A 72 4.55 11.99 3.54
N PRO A 73 4.97 13.21 3.94
CA PRO A 73 4.16 14.08 4.78
C PRO A 73 2.84 14.45 4.09
N PRO A 74 1.66 14.33 4.74
CA PRO A 74 0.37 14.65 4.15
C PRO A 74 0.26 16.06 3.57
N ALA A 75 0.85 17.06 4.25
CA ALA A 75 0.89 18.43 3.76
C ALA A 75 1.62 18.56 2.42
N ARG A 76 2.75 17.85 2.27
CA ARG A 76 3.51 17.81 1.02
C ARG A 76 2.75 17.08 -0.07
N LEU A 77 2.08 15.99 0.28
CA LEU A 77 1.22 15.25 -0.65
C LEU A 77 0.11 16.14 -1.21
N ALA A 78 -0.54 16.96 -0.38
CA ALA A 78 -1.58 17.90 -0.83
C ALA A 78 -1.05 18.96 -1.83
N GLU A 79 0.23 19.34 -1.73
CA GLU A 79 0.88 20.27 -2.64
C GLU A 79 1.32 19.62 -3.97
N GLU A 80 1.80 18.37 -3.90
CA GLU A 80 2.38 17.64 -5.05
C GLU A 80 1.36 16.81 -5.83
N ALA A 81 0.20 16.50 -5.23
CA ALA A 81 -0.83 15.67 -5.86
C ALA A 81 -1.36 16.31 -7.14
N GLN A 82 -1.45 15.49 -8.19
CA GLN A 82 -2.03 15.92 -9.46
C GLN A 82 -3.55 16.01 -9.34
N ALA A 83 -4.09 17.16 -9.75
CA ALA A 83 -5.52 17.36 -9.79
C ALA A 83 -6.18 16.48 -10.86
N ASP A 84 -7.30 15.87 -10.52
CA ASP A 84 -8.15 15.18 -11.47
C ASP A 84 -9.63 15.25 -11.07
N SER A 85 -10.51 14.93 -12.02
CA SER A 85 -11.96 14.99 -11.81
C SER A 85 -12.57 13.66 -11.36
N LYS A 86 -11.77 12.63 -11.07
CA LYS A 86 -12.28 11.33 -10.63
C LYS A 86 -12.72 11.42 -9.17
N THR A 87 -13.55 10.47 -8.77
CA THR A 87 -13.86 10.23 -7.37
C THR A 87 -13.04 9.03 -6.91
N TRP A 88 -12.15 9.29 -5.97
CA TRP A 88 -11.27 8.29 -5.38
C TRP A 88 -11.88 7.76 -4.09
N THR A 89 -12.12 6.46 -4.05
CA THR A 89 -12.52 5.82 -2.80
C THR A 89 -11.33 5.78 -1.85
N THR A 90 -11.51 6.19 -0.59
CA THR A 90 -10.43 6.28 0.38
C THR A 90 -10.31 5.03 1.22
N ALA A 91 -9.09 4.54 1.45
CA ALA A 91 -8.81 3.40 2.32
C ALA A 91 -7.54 3.58 3.16
N GLY A 92 -7.52 2.99 4.34
CA GLY A 92 -6.40 2.99 5.27
C GLY A 92 -6.48 4.05 6.36
N THR A 93 -5.69 3.85 7.42
CA THR A 93 -5.72 4.66 8.65
C THR A 93 -5.26 6.11 8.47
N GLY A 94 -4.49 6.41 7.42
CA GLY A 94 -3.94 7.75 7.16
C GLY A 94 -5.03 8.80 6.98
N TRP A 95 -6.14 8.44 6.34
CA TRP A 95 -7.30 9.32 6.15
C TRP A 95 -7.92 9.78 7.46
N SER A 96 -7.98 8.90 8.46
CA SER A 96 -8.50 9.25 9.79
C SER A 96 -7.51 10.05 10.64
N ALA A 97 -6.20 9.81 10.43
CA ALA A 97 -5.13 10.42 11.22
C ALA A 97 -4.78 11.84 10.77
N TYR A 98 -4.93 12.15 9.48
CA TYR A 98 -4.51 13.41 8.86
C TYR A 98 -5.64 14.03 8.01
N GLN A 99 -6.83 14.16 8.62
CA GLN A 99 -8.05 14.59 7.92
C GLN A 99 -7.92 15.99 7.32
N GLU A 100 -7.32 16.93 8.05
CA GLU A 100 -7.21 18.32 7.61
C GLU A 100 -6.28 18.44 6.39
N GLU A 101 -5.13 17.79 6.44
CA GLU A 101 -4.14 17.83 5.36
C GLU A 101 -4.64 17.07 4.12
N LEU A 102 -5.23 15.89 4.30
CA LEU A 102 -5.71 15.07 3.19
C LEU A 102 -7.03 15.60 2.58
N ALA A 103 -7.82 16.40 3.31
CA ALA A 103 -8.96 17.11 2.74
C ALA A 103 -8.55 18.16 1.69
N GLY A 104 -7.28 18.60 1.71
CA GLY A 104 -6.73 19.53 0.73
C GLY A 104 -6.37 18.91 -0.63
N LEU A 105 -6.52 17.59 -0.78
CA LEU A 105 -6.18 16.90 -2.02
C LEU A 105 -7.07 17.37 -3.19
N PRO A 106 -6.49 17.62 -4.38
CA PRO A 106 -7.21 18.24 -5.49
C PRO A 106 -8.03 17.24 -6.32
N PHE A 107 -8.76 16.35 -5.67
CA PHE A 107 -9.65 15.37 -6.30
C PHE A 107 -10.81 14.99 -5.38
N ASN A 108 -11.89 14.44 -5.93
CA ASN A 108 -13.05 14.05 -5.14
C ASN A 108 -12.77 12.77 -4.35
N THR A 109 -13.32 12.64 -3.15
CA THR A 109 -13.15 11.46 -2.30
C THR A 109 -14.49 10.85 -1.88
N ALA A 110 -14.49 9.54 -1.63
CA ALA A 110 -15.62 8.80 -1.06
C ALA A 110 -15.11 7.75 -0.06
N ASP A 111 -15.71 7.63 1.11
CA ASP A 111 -15.23 6.69 2.13
C ASP A 111 -15.57 5.23 1.80
N SER A 112 -14.66 4.30 2.11
CA SER A 112 -14.89 2.85 2.06
C SER A 112 -14.96 2.15 3.41
N GLU A 113 -14.65 2.84 4.51
CA GLU A 113 -14.50 2.24 5.84
C GLU A 113 -13.39 1.15 5.94
N VAL A 114 -12.63 0.91 4.87
CA VAL A 114 -11.49 -0.02 4.87
C VAL A 114 -10.35 0.62 5.62
N LEU A 115 -9.96 0.06 6.77
CA LEU A 115 -8.87 0.58 7.59
C LEU A 115 -7.57 -0.21 7.47
N TYR A 116 -7.66 -1.50 7.18
CA TYR A 116 -6.53 -2.44 7.23
C TYR A 116 -6.58 -3.42 6.05
N PRO A 117 -5.43 -3.95 5.61
CA PRO A 117 -5.40 -5.03 4.63
C PRO A 117 -5.95 -6.33 5.23
N ASP A 118 -6.58 -7.16 4.41
CA ASP A 118 -7.08 -8.48 4.81
C ASP A 118 -6.45 -9.58 3.93
N SER A 119 -6.18 -10.75 4.53
CA SER A 119 -5.63 -11.90 3.79
C SER A 119 -6.58 -12.42 2.71
N GLN A 120 -7.89 -12.21 2.86
CA GLN A 120 -8.90 -12.51 1.85
C GLN A 120 -8.70 -11.70 0.56
N ASP A 121 -8.15 -10.49 0.66
CA ASP A 121 -7.88 -9.64 -0.50
C ASP A 121 -6.47 -9.89 -1.04
N ILE A 122 -5.50 -10.16 -0.14
CA ILE A 122 -4.14 -10.57 -0.49
C ILE A 122 -4.15 -11.83 -1.38
N VAL A 123 -4.96 -12.84 -1.06
CA VAL A 123 -4.99 -14.09 -1.84
C VAL A 123 -5.49 -13.88 -3.27
N ILE A 124 -6.37 -12.90 -3.51
CA ILE A 124 -6.85 -12.58 -4.85
C ILE A 124 -5.73 -11.98 -5.70
N LEU A 125 -4.96 -11.05 -5.12
CA LEU A 125 -3.80 -10.46 -5.79
C LEU A 125 -2.69 -11.50 -6.00
N ALA A 126 -2.40 -12.30 -4.98
CA ALA A 126 -1.40 -13.35 -5.07
C ALA A 126 -1.74 -14.40 -6.15
N LYS A 127 -3.02 -14.71 -6.34
CA LYS A 127 -3.47 -15.61 -7.40
C LYS A 127 -3.12 -15.06 -8.80
N GLN A 128 -3.31 -13.76 -9.03
CA GLN A 128 -2.96 -13.12 -10.30
C GLN A 128 -1.44 -13.21 -10.56
N GLU A 129 -0.63 -12.95 -9.53
CA GLU A 129 0.82 -13.06 -9.65
C GLU A 129 1.29 -14.50 -9.85
N LEU A 130 0.63 -15.47 -9.21
CA LEU A 130 0.89 -16.89 -9.43
C LEU A 130 0.59 -17.31 -10.88
N GLU A 131 -0.53 -16.85 -11.44
CA GLU A 131 -0.92 -17.13 -12.84
C GLU A 131 0.06 -16.53 -13.85
N LYS A 132 0.71 -15.41 -13.51
CA LYS A 132 1.79 -14.80 -14.29
C LYS A 132 3.15 -15.48 -14.10
N GLY A 133 3.30 -16.34 -13.10
CA GLY A 133 4.58 -16.93 -12.69
C GLY A 133 5.48 -15.96 -11.90
N ASN A 134 4.91 -14.85 -11.40
CA ASN A 134 5.62 -13.84 -10.60
C ASN A 134 5.73 -14.29 -9.14
N THR A 135 6.53 -15.34 -8.93
CA THR A 135 6.84 -15.87 -7.61
C THR A 135 8.34 -15.80 -7.36
N VAL A 136 8.74 -15.70 -6.10
CA VAL A 136 10.16 -15.67 -5.70
C VAL A 136 10.52 -16.89 -4.85
N PRO A 137 11.77 -17.38 -4.92
CA PRO A 137 12.33 -18.27 -3.92
C PRO A 137 12.27 -17.65 -2.52
N VAL A 138 12.25 -18.49 -1.49
CA VAL A 138 12.11 -18.06 -0.09
C VAL A 138 13.28 -17.16 0.35
N GLU A 139 14.48 -17.47 -0.14
CA GLU A 139 15.73 -16.74 0.10
C GLU A 139 15.75 -15.35 -0.54
N GLU A 140 14.95 -15.13 -1.59
CA GLU A 140 14.82 -13.85 -2.28
C GLU A 140 13.64 -13.02 -1.77
N SER A 141 12.76 -13.61 -0.95
CA SER A 141 11.63 -12.88 -0.37
C SER A 141 12.14 -11.84 0.63
N SER A 142 11.74 -10.58 0.42
CA SER A 142 12.12 -9.46 1.28
C SER A 142 10.94 -8.52 1.50
N PRO A 143 10.87 -7.85 2.67
CA PRO A 143 9.85 -6.83 2.89
C PRO A 143 10.18 -5.57 2.08
N VAL A 144 9.14 -4.92 1.55
CA VAL A 144 9.27 -3.60 0.94
C VAL A 144 9.29 -2.55 2.06
N TYR A 145 10.40 -1.83 2.18
CA TYR A 145 10.52 -0.68 3.07
C TYR A 145 10.51 0.60 2.24
N LEU A 146 9.42 1.36 2.29
CA LEU A 146 9.28 2.63 1.54
C LEU A 146 9.99 3.81 2.21
N ARG A 147 10.47 3.63 3.46
CA ARG A 147 11.15 4.65 4.24
C ARG A 147 12.66 4.44 4.15
N ASP A 148 13.31 5.20 3.26
CA ASP A 148 14.76 5.11 3.03
C ASP A 148 15.61 5.80 4.11
N ASN A 149 15.02 6.69 4.91
CA ASN A 149 15.75 7.43 5.93
C ASN A 149 15.72 6.71 7.27
N VAL A 150 16.78 5.97 7.57
CA VAL A 150 17.08 5.56 8.95
C VAL A 150 17.45 6.82 9.72
N THR A 151 16.49 7.38 10.48
CA THR A 151 16.68 8.57 11.33
C THR A 151 17.58 8.27 12.53
N TRP A 152 18.86 7.98 12.30
CA TRP A 152 19.89 8.05 13.32
C TRP A 152 20.66 9.35 13.11
N LYS A 153 20.46 10.32 14.01
CA LYS A 153 21.47 11.37 14.20
C LYS A 153 22.71 10.67 14.76
N LYS A 154 23.79 10.59 13.97
CA LYS A 154 25.12 10.24 14.51
C LYS A 154 25.40 11.19 15.68
N LEU A 155 25.80 10.62 16.83
CA LEU A 155 26.29 11.41 17.96
C LEU A 155 27.47 12.28 17.46
N PRO A 156 27.55 13.57 17.83
CA PRO A 156 28.72 14.37 17.50
C PRO A 156 29.97 13.70 18.10
N GLY A 157 30.99 13.44 17.27
CA GLY A 157 32.32 13.03 17.75
C GLY A 157 32.70 11.55 17.63
N ARG A 158 32.08 10.76 16.74
CA ARG A 158 32.66 9.48 16.30
C ARG A 158 32.63 9.38 14.78
N GLU A 159 33.74 9.74 14.16
CA GLU A 159 34.15 9.18 12.85
C GLU A 159 34.55 7.72 13.02
#